data_AF-D2K9J7-F1
#
_entry.id   AF-D2K9J7-F1
#
_cell.length_a   1.000
_cell.length_b   1.000
_cell.length_c   1.000
_cell.angle_alpha   90.00
_cell.angle_beta   90.00
_cell.angle_gamma   90.00
#
_symmetry.space_group_name_H-M   'P 1'
#
loop_
_entity.id
_entity.type
_entity.pdbx_description
1 polymer ?
#
loop_
_entity_poly.entity_id
_entity_poly.type
_entity_poly.pdbx_seq_one_letter_code
_entity_poly.pdbx_strand_id
1 'polypeptide(L)'
;AGVPLKKTDPVVSYRESVSEMSTVMCLSKSPNKHNRLFMRAAPLPDGLPEDIDKGDVNPRDDFKARARYLAEKYEWDATEARKIWAFGPEGTGPNLLVDVTKGVQYLNEIKDSVVAGFQWATKESVLCEENMRGVRFNIHDVTLH
;
A
#
# COMPACT_ATOMS: atom_id res chain seq x y z
N ALA A 1 11.94 -38.92 -14.89
CA ALA A 1 11.19 -38.39 -16.07
C ALA A 1 10.56 -39.57 -16.80
N GLY A 2 9.29 -39.49 -17.21
CA GLY A 2 8.54 -40.62 -17.78
C GLY A 2 7.03 -40.60 -17.52
N VAL A 3 6.52 -39.59 -16.81
CA VAL A 3 5.09 -39.40 -16.57
C VAL A 3 4.56 -38.33 -17.53
N PRO A 4 3.43 -38.55 -18.22
CA PRO A 4 2.81 -37.53 -19.08
C PRO A 4 2.34 -36.34 -18.25
N LEU A 5 2.77 -35.13 -18.63
CA LEU A 5 2.36 -33.87 -18.03
C LEU A 5 1.15 -33.30 -18.79
N LYS A 6 0.18 -32.78 -18.04
CA LYS A 6 -0.90 -31.98 -18.63
C LYS A 6 -0.45 -30.53 -18.67
N LYS A 7 -0.24 -30.01 -19.87
CA LYS A 7 0.11 -28.61 -20.11
C LYS A 7 -1.17 -27.84 -20.42
N THR A 8 -1.44 -26.77 -19.67
CA THR A 8 -2.49 -25.80 -19.98
C THR A 8 -1.96 -24.72 -20.92
N ASP A 9 -2.87 -23.96 -21.49
CA ASP A 9 -2.52 -22.80 -22.31
C ASP A 9 -1.73 -21.75 -21.50
N PRO A 10 -0.84 -20.99 -22.14
CA PRO A 10 -0.11 -19.93 -21.46
C PRO A 10 -1.07 -18.86 -20.96
N VAL A 11 -0.87 -18.42 -19.72
CA VAL A 11 -1.62 -17.34 -19.09
C VAL A 11 -0.72 -16.10 -18.95
N VAL A 12 -1.32 -14.92 -19.06
CA VAL A 12 -0.67 -13.64 -18.77
C VAL A 12 -1.11 -13.23 -17.37
N SER A 13 -0.17 -12.78 -16.55
CA SER A 13 -0.50 -12.18 -15.26
C SER A 13 -0.89 -10.72 -15.45
N TYR A 14 -2.02 -10.33 -14.86
CA TYR A 14 -2.44 -8.93 -14.78
C TYR A 14 -1.99 -8.31 -13.46
N ARG A 15 -2.23 -7.01 -13.34
CA ARG A 15 -2.01 -6.22 -12.13
C ARG A 15 -3.22 -5.33 -11.93
N GLU A 16 -3.66 -5.22 -10.69
CA GLU A 16 -4.79 -4.38 -10.34
C GLU A 16 -4.32 -2.99 -9.89
N SER A 17 -5.04 -1.95 -10.28
CA SER A 17 -4.74 -0.56 -9.92
C SER A 17 -6.02 0.24 -9.73
N VAL A 18 -5.87 1.48 -9.25
CA VAL A 18 -6.97 2.43 -9.11
C VAL A 18 -6.72 3.62 -10.05
N SER A 19 -7.77 4.11 -10.71
CA SER A 19 -7.65 5.23 -11.64
C SER A 19 -7.79 6.59 -10.95
N GLU A 20 -8.57 6.66 -9.87
CA GLU A 20 -8.92 7.89 -9.19
C GLU A 20 -8.95 7.69 -7.68
N MET A 21 -8.93 8.80 -6.94
CA MET A 21 -9.09 8.78 -5.50
C MET A 21 -10.48 8.28 -5.11
N SER A 22 -10.56 7.46 -4.05
CA SER A 22 -11.82 6.97 -3.52
C SER A 22 -12.77 8.13 -3.19
N THR A 23 -13.97 8.10 -3.77
CA THR A 23 -15.03 9.10 -3.55
C THR A 23 -15.53 9.07 -2.11
N VAL A 24 -15.67 7.88 -1.55
CA VAL A 24 -16.13 7.63 -0.18
C VAL A 24 -14.94 7.26 0.72
N MET A 25 -14.98 7.72 1.96
CA MET A 25 -14.06 7.25 2.99
C MET A 25 -14.52 5.87 3.47
N CYS A 26 -13.72 4.84 3.19
CA CYS A 26 -14.06 3.47 3.57
C CYS A 26 -13.85 3.28 5.07
N LEU A 27 -14.83 2.67 5.73
CA LEU A 27 -14.80 2.31 7.15
C LEU A 27 -14.75 0.80 7.29
N SER A 28 -13.78 0.29 8.04
CA SER A 28 -13.75 -1.10 8.51
C SER A 28 -13.80 -1.16 10.04
N LYS A 29 -14.44 -2.20 10.58
CA LYS A 29 -14.55 -2.44 12.02
C LYS A 29 -13.93 -3.80 12.34
N SER A 30 -13.21 -3.90 13.45
CA SER A 30 -12.72 -5.19 13.94
C SER A 30 -13.89 -6.10 14.37
N PRO A 31 -13.69 -7.44 14.41
CA PRO A 31 -14.73 -8.38 14.83
C PRO A 31 -15.28 -8.10 16.24
N ASN A 32 -14.42 -7.64 17.16
CA ASN A 32 -14.82 -7.23 18.51
C ASN A 32 -15.52 -5.85 18.56
N LYS A 33 -15.65 -5.15 17.42
CA LYS A 33 -16.29 -3.83 17.24
C LYS A 33 -15.65 -2.66 18.00
N HIS A 34 -14.47 -2.86 18.59
CA HIS A 34 -13.76 -1.82 19.34
C HIS A 34 -12.90 -0.93 18.46
N ASN A 35 -12.32 -1.50 17.40
CA ASN A 35 -11.44 -0.77 16.49
C ASN A 35 -12.16 -0.37 15.22
N ARG A 36 -11.91 0.86 14.77
CA ARG A 36 -12.43 1.41 13.51
C ARG A 36 -11.28 1.99 12.71
N LEU A 37 -11.17 1.62 11.45
CA LEU A 37 -10.18 2.17 10.52
C LEU A 37 -10.90 2.89 9.37
N PHE A 38 -10.47 4.12 9.11
CA PHE A 38 -10.96 4.94 8.02
C PHE A 38 -9.85 5.13 6.97
N MET A 39 -10.09 4.67 5.75
CA MET A 39 -9.08 4.66 4.70
C MET A 39 -9.63 5.20 3.37
N ARG A 40 -8.72 5.73 2.54
CA ARG A 40 -8.97 6.03 1.13
C ARG A 40 -7.81 5.52 0.29
N ALA A 41 -8.12 5.04 -0.91
CA ALA A 41 -7.12 4.69 -1.91
C ALA A 41 -7.02 5.82 -2.95
N ALA A 42 -5.83 6.00 -3.50
CA ALA A 42 -5.56 6.91 -4.61
C ALA A 42 -4.47 6.31 -5.51
N PRO A 43 -4.43 6.66 -6.81
CA PRO A 43 -3.32 6.27 -7.67
C PRO A 43 -2.01 6.88 -7.16
N LEU A 44 -0.90 6.15 -7.34
CA LEU A 44 0.43 6.74 -7.23
C LEU A 44 0.69 7.66 -8.44
N PRO A 45 1.46 8.74 -8.26
CA PRO A 45 1.92 9.57 -9.38
C PRO A 45 2.63 8.74 -10.45
N ASP A 46 2.47 9.14 -11.71
CA ASP A 46 3.12 8.49 -12.84
C ASP A 46 4.64 8.45 -12.66
N GLY A 47 5.26 7.30 -12.93
CA GLY A 47 6.69 7.11 -12.80
C GLY A 47 7.16 6.73 -11.38
N LEU A 48 6.35 6.94 -10.33
CA LEU A 48 6.72 6.51 -8.98
C LEU A 48 6.75 4.98 -8.83
N PRO A 49 5.79 4.20 -9.37
CA PRO A 49 5.88 2.74 -9.37
C PRO A 49 7.17 2.20 -9.99
N GLU A 50 7.62 2.81 -11.09
CA GLU A 50 8.83 2.41 -11.83
C GLU A 50 10.10 2.72 -11.04
N ASP A 51 10.14 3.86 -10.35
CA ASP A 51 11.23 4.24 -9.45
C ASP A 51 11.33 3.30 -8.24
N ILE A 52 10.19 2.84 -7.70
CA ILE A 52 10.17 1.84 -6.63
C ILE A 52 10.73 0.51 -7.14
N ASP A 53 10.34 0.06 -8.33
CA ASP A 53 10.85 -1.19 -8.91
C ASP A 53 12.36 -1.14 -9.22
N LYS A 54 12.87 0.02 -9.63
CA LYS A 54 14.32 0.24 -9.84
C LYS A 54 15.10 0.29 -8.54
N GLY A 55 14.43 0.56 -7.42
CA GLY A 55 15.05 0.76 -6.11
C GLY A 55 15.53 2.19 -5.85
N ASP A 56 15.14 3.16 -6.68
CA ASP A 56 15.39 4.59 -6.44
C ASP A 56 14.59 5.09 -5.23
N VAL A 57 13.45 4.44 -4.94
CA VAL A 57 12.65 4.63 -3.73
C VAL A 57 12.51 3.29 -3.01
N ASN A 58 13.26 3.11 -1.92
CA ASN A 58 13.28 1.85 -1.17
C ASN A 58 12.69 2.01 0.25
N PRO A 59 12.02 0.97 0.80
CA PRO A 59 11.66 0.92 2.21
C PRO A 59 12.86 1.10 3.16
N ARG A 60 14.05 0.64 2.77
CA ARG A 60 15.29 0.68 3.59
C ARG A 60 15.97 2.04 3.62
N ASP A 61 15.61 2.95 2.73
CA ASP A 61 16.21 4.28 2.68
C ASP A 61 15.86 5.09 3.93
N ASP A 62 16.73 6.05 4.26
CA ASP A 62 16.41 7.04 5.28
C ASP A 62 15.12 7.78 4.91
N PHE A 63 14.17 7.79 5.84
CA PHE A 63 12.84 8.33 5.59
C PHE A 63 12.85 9.83 5.26
N LYS A 64 13.86 10.60 5.70
CA LYS A 64 13.95 12.04 5.35
C LYS A 64 14.48 12.21 3.93
N ALA A 65 15.49 11.43 3.53
CA ALA A 65 16.01 11.43 2.17
C ALA A 65 14.92 11.01 1.18
N ARG A 66 14.21 9.91 1.46
CA ARG A 66 13.08 9.45 0.67
C ARG A 66 11.96 10.49 0.59
N ALA A 67 11.59 11.10 1.71
CA ALA A 67 10.56 12.14 1.71
C ALA A 67 10.95 13.37 0.88
N ARG A 68 12.24 13.75 0.88
CA ARG A 68 12.73 14.84 0.04
C ARG A 68 12.65 14.48 -1.45
N TYR A 69 13.09 13.29 -1.82
CA TYR A 69 13.01 12.81 -3.21
C TYR A 69 11.56 12.82 -3.72
N LEU A 70 10.62 12.32 -2.91
CA LEU A 70 9.20 12.30 -3.25
C LEU A 70 8.61 13.71 -3.36
N ALA A 71 9.01 14.63 -2.49
CA ALA A 71 8.56 16.02 -2.57
C ALA A 71 9.12 16.77 -3.79
N GLU A 72 10.39 16.57 -4.12
CA GLU A 72 11.06 17.27 -5.23
C GLU A 72 10.65 16.73 -6.61
N LYS A 73 10.49 15.41 -6.76
CA LYS A 73 10.22 14.77 -8.06
C LYS A 73 8.73 14.59 -8.34
N TYR A 74 7.93 14.33 -7.32
CA TYR A 74 6.51 13.96 -7.46
C TYR A 74 5.56 14.91 -6.74
N GLU A 75 6.07 16.08 -6.30
CA GLU A 75 5.29 17.11 -5.59
C GLU A 75 4.53 16.56 -4.37
N TRP A 76 5.06 15.50 -3.76
CA TRP A 76 4.42 14.85 -2.63
C TRP A 76 4.57 15.68 -1.35
N ASP A 77 3.55 15.64 -0.50
CA ASP A 77 3.66 16.30 0.79
C ASP A 77 4.77 15.64 1.63
N ALA A 78 5.79 16.43 1.98
CA ALA A 78 6.96 15.93 2.70
C ALA A 78 6.62 15.40 4.10
N THR A 79 5.51 15.81 4.70
CA THR A 79 5.06 15.30 6.01
C THR A 79 4.40 13.93 5.87
N GLU A 80 3.59 13.73 4.84
CA GLU A 80 2.99 12.44 4.51
C GLU A 80 4.05 11.43 4.04
N ALA A 81 5.00 11.87 3.22
CA ALA A 81 6.09 11.05 2.71
C ALA A 81 7.00 10.48 3.82
N ARG A 82 7.09 11.18 4.97
CA ARG A 82 7.80 10.68 6.16
C ARG A 82 7.00 9.63 6.94
N LYS A 83 5.68 9.58 6.74
CA LYS A 83 4.75 8.69 7.43
C LYS A 83 4.34 7.48 6.57
N ILE A 84 5.17 7.10 5.59
CA ILE A 84 5.01 5.82 4.90
C ILE A 84 5.27 4.68 5.89
N TRP A 85 4.28 3.82 6.08
CA TRP A 85 4.38 2.67 6.97
C TRP A 85 4.98 1.46 6.28
N ALA A 86 4.60 1.19 5.05
CA ALA A 86 5.05 0.03 4.31
C ALA A 86 4.91 0.20 2.80
N PHE A 87 5.74 -0.57 2.10
CA PHE A 87 5.68 -0.84 0.66
C PHE A 87 5.09 -2.24 0.48
N GLY A 88 4.32 -2.49 -0.57
CA GLY A 88 3.67 -3.77 -0.78
C GLY A 88 3.43 -4.09 -2.26
N PRO A 89 3.31 -5.37 -2.64
CA PRO A 89 3.47 -6.56 -1.80
C PRO A 89 4.93 -6.87 -1.44
N GLU A 90 5.12 -7.83 -0.52
CA GLU A 90 6.43 -8.36 -0.07
C GLU A 90 7.41 -7.34 0.51
N GLY A 91 6.90 -6.19 0.96
CA GLY A 91 7.72 -5.14 1.56
C GLY A 91 8.50 -4.28 0.58
N THR A 92 8.51 -4.59 -0.72
CA THR A 92 9.23 -3.82 -1.76
C THR A 92 8.37 -3.42 -2.94
N GLY A 93 7.13 -3.91 -3.01
CA GLY A 93 6.27 -3.65 -4.14
C GLY A 93 5.80 -2.19 -4.27
N PRO A 94 5.31 -1.81 -5.46
CA PRO A 94 4.95 -0.45 -5.86
C PRO A 94 3.55 -0.05 -5.36
N ASN A 95 3.26 -0.31 -4.08
CA ASN A 95 2.07 0.16 -3.39
C ASN A 95 2.48 0.72 -2.03
N LEU A 96 1.85 1.80 -1.60
CA LEU A 96 2.25 2.52 -0.40
C LEU A 96 1.12 2.57 0.62
N LEU A 97 1.43 2.25 1.87
CA LEU A 97 0.57 2.53 3.01
C LEU A 97 1.09 3.77 3.74
N VAL A 98 0.26 4.80 3.86
CA VAL A 98 0.64 6.11 4.42
C VAL A 98 -0.30 6.49 5.56
N ASP A 99 0.28 6.91 6.68
CA ASP A 99 -0.46 7.48 7.80
C ASP A 99 -0.68 8.98 7.62
N VAL A 100 -1.94 9.37 7.49
CA VAL A 100 -2.40 10.77 7.36
C VAL A 100 -3.21 11.18 8.61
N THR A 101 -3.22 10.35 9.65
CA THR A 101 -3.97 10.61 10.88
C THR A 101 -3.36 11.78 11.67
N LYS A 102 -4.19 12.39 12.53
CA LYS A 102 -3.80 13.50 13.40
C LYS A 102 -4.30 13.26 14.82
N GLY A 103 -3.38 13.19 15.78
CA GLY A 103 -3.72 13.12 17.21
C GLY A 103 -4.26 11.77 17.70
N VAL A 104 -4.03 10.67 16.96
CA VAL A 104 -4.47 9.33 17.38
C VAL A 104 -3.46 8.73 18.37
N GLN A 105 -3.94 8.41 19.56
CA GLN A 105 -3.14 7.72 20.58
C GLN A 105 -3.03 6.23 20.25
N TYR A 106 -1.94 5.58 20.68
CA TYR A 106 -1.70 4.14 20.51
C TYR A 106 -1.66 3.63 19.05
N LEU A 107 -1.60 4.53 18.06
CA LEU A 107 -1.60 4.16 16.64
C LEU A 107 -0.46 3.21 16.25
N ASN A 108 0.71 3.36 16.90
CA ASN A 108 1.86 2.49 16.65
C ASN A 108 1.63 1.04 17.11
N GLU A 109 0.69 0.77 18.03
CA GLU A 109 0.40 -0.58 18.51
C GLU A 109 -0.28 -1.44 17.43
N ILE A 110 -1.05 -0.81 16.54
CA ILE A 110 -1.72 -1.52 15.45
C ILE A 110 -0.90 -1.54 14.15
N LYS A 111 0.24 -0.84 14.11
CA LYS A 111 1.03 -0.65 12.89
C LYS A 111 1.39 -1.99 12.24
N ASP A 112 1.93 -2.93 13.01
CA ASP A 112 2.37 -4.22 12.49
C ASP A 112 1.19 -5.05 11.95
N SER A 113 0.04 -4.97 12.61
CA SER A 113 -1.19 -5.65 12.18
C SER A 113 -1.73 -5.07 10.87
N VAL A 114 -1.74 -3.75 10.72
CA VAL A 114 -2.20 -3.08 9.49
C VAL A 114 -1.21 -3.34 8.35
N VAL A 115 0.09 -3.29 8.61
CA VAL A 115 1.12 -3.59 7.61
C VAL A 115 0.99 -5.03 7.14
N ALA A 116 0.79 -6.01 8.03
CA ALA A 116 0.58 -7.41 7.65
C ALA A 116 -0.67 -7.59 6.77
N GLY A 117 -1.80 -6.97 7.16
CA GLY A 117 -3.01 -6.99 6.34
C GLY A 117 -2.82 -6.33 4.97
N PHE A 118 -2.06 -5.24 4.91
CA PHE A 118 -1.71 -4.56 3.67
C PHE A 118 -0.84 -5.41 2.73
N GLN A 119 0.15 -6.15 3.27
CA GLN A 119 0.96 -7.07 2.46
C GLN A 119 0.11 -8.15 1.80
N TRP A 120 -0.86 -8.69 2.53
CA TRP A 120 -1.76 -9.70 1.98
C TRP A 120 -2.69 -9.09 0.93
N ALA A 121 -3.34 -7.97 1.24
CA ALA A 121 -4.24 -7.29 0.31
C ALA A 121 -3.56 -6.90 -1.01
N THR A 122 -2.31 -6.42 -0.96
CA THR A 122 -1.54 -6.07 -2.17
C THR A 122 -1.02 -7.27 -2.96
N LYS A 123 -0.93 -8.44 -2.33
CA LYS A 123 -0.52 -9.68 -2.99
C LYS A 123 -1.70 -10.34 -3.71
N GLU A 124 -2.84 -10.41 -3.05
CA GLU A 124 -4.08 -11.00 -3.57
C GLU A 124 -5.14 -9.89 -3.59
N SER A 125 -5.20 -9.17 -4.71
CA SER A 125 -6.12 -8.05 -4.86
C SER A 125 -7.57 -8.51 -5.07
N VAL A 126 -8.50 -7.56 -4.99
CA VAL A 126 -9.93 -7.81 -4.81
C VAL A 126 -10.68 -8.23 -6.07
N LEU A 127 -10.16 -7.99 -7.28
CA LEU A 127 -10.91 -8.27 -8.52
C LEU A 127 -10.62 -9.66 -9.07
N CYS A 128 -9.34 -10.04 -9.13
CA CYS A 128 -8.87 -11.25 -9.80
C CYS A 128 -7.82 -12.01 -8.98
N GLU A 129 -7.62 -11.67 -7.70
CA GLU A 129 -6.64 -12.30 -6.81
C GLU A 129 -5.19 -12.17 -7.32
N GLU A 130 -4.91 -11.17 -8.16
CA GLU A 130 -3.58 -10.86 -8.64
C GLU A 130 -2.99 -9.65 -7.92
N ASN A 131 -1.68 -9.46 -8.05
CA ASN A 131 -0.97 -8.42 -7.31
C ASN A 131 -1.45 -7.00 -7.70
N MET A 132 -1.63 -6.15 -6.70
CA MET A 132 -1.84 -4.71 -6.91
C MET A 132 -0.57 -4.02 -7.42
N ARG A 133 -0.75 -2.93 -8.17
CA ARG A 133 0.31 -2.02 -8.60
C ARG A 133 -0.17 -0.58 -8.60
N GLY A 134 0.67 0.34 -8.14
CA GLY A 134 0.44 1.77 -8.34
C GLY A 134 -0.59 2.36 -7.38
N VAL A 135 -0.82 1.76 -6.21
CA VAL A 135 -1.87 2.21 -5.29
C VAL A 135 -1.29 2.79 -4.00
N ARG A 136 -1.80 3.95 -3.63
CA ARG A 136 -1.56 4.61 -2.34
C ARG A 136 -2.77 4.45 -1.43
N PHE A 137 -2.57 3.87 -0.25
CA PHE A 137 -3.58 3.77 0.80
C PHE A 137 -3.29 4.77 1.91
N ASN A 138 -4.23 5.68 2.14
CA ASN A 138 -4.15 6.70 3.18
C ASN A 138 -5.04 6.31 4.37
N ILE A 139 -4.44 6.18 5.54
CA ILE A 139 -5.16 6.03 6.81
C ILE A 139 -5.53 7.44 7.29
N HIS A 140 -6.81 7.76 7.26
CA HIS A 140 -7.32 9.09 7.62
C HIS A 140 -7.65 9.21 9.10
N ASP A 141 -8.25 8.18 9.67
CA ASP A 141 -8.64 8.17 11.07
C ASP A 141 -8.66 6.73 11.61
N VAL A 142 -8.40 6.59 12.89
CA VAL A 142 -8.45 5.32 13.61
C VAL A 142 -9.03 5.56 14.99
N THR A 143 -10.04 4.77 15.35
CA THR A 143 -10.55 4.71 16.72
C THR A 143 -10.07 3.40 17.34
N LEU A 144 -9.31 3.50 18.43
CA LEU A 144 -8.83 2.38 19.24
C LEU A 144 -9.47 2.44 20.63
N HIS A 145 -9.64 1.27 21.26
CA HIS A 145 -10.17 1.12 22.62
C HIS A 145 -9.18 0.32 23.48
#